data_AF-A0AAV5E407-F1
#
_entry.id   AF-A0AAV5E407-F1
#
_cell.length_a   1.000
_cell.length_b   1.000
_cell.length_c   1.000
_cell.angle_alpha   90.00
_cell.angle_beta   90.00
_cell.angle_gamma   90.00
#
_symmetry.space_group_name_H-M   'P 1'
#
loop_
_entity.id
_entity.type
_entity.pdbx_description
1 polymer ?
#
loop_
_entity_poly.entity_id
_entity_poly.type
_entity_poly.pdbx_seq_one_letter_code
_entity_poly.pdbx_strand_id
1 'polypeptide(L)'
;METDFAFYDYSCTAADLPNGTDVRGNVVLCTAPNSPMVTGPSGAYSIAKQNVLGGGGAGLIFVQPTTDIISFTDCGGIIPCVLVDIDTGKQILNYINAVSSPKVKIDPTRSITGKETLAPKVASFSSRGPSPDYYDFIKPDIAAPGANILAAKGNSYEIKSGTSMAAPHVSGIVALLKVLHPNWSPAALKSAILTTASITDERGMPILAEGWPRKIADPFDYGSGHINPNRAADPGLIYDMDPRDYNKFLGCTTIKTPMSCNGTLFPGYYLNLPSISVPDLRDPITISRTVTNVGEVDAVYHAAIQSPPGVKMDVEPSVLVFSSATKVITFQVKLSPMWRMQGDYTFGSLTWHNEQKTVRIPIATRMTIHDFYADVA
;
A
#
# COMPACT_ATOMS: atom_id res chain seq x y z
N MET A 1 13.32 -33.68 -7.61
CA MET A 1 14.53 -34.25 -6.99
C MET A 1 14.08 -34.96 -5.71
N GLU A 2 14.54 -36.19 -5.47
CA GLU A 2 14.19 -37.01 -4.30
C GLU A 2 15.47 -37.23 -3.51
N THR A 3 15.52 -36.76 -2.25
CA THR A 3 16.71 -36.76 -1.40
C THR A 3 16.32 -37.02 0.05
N ASP A 4 17.27 -37.53 0.84
CA ASP A 4 17.13 -37.67 2.29
C ASP A 4 17.25 -36.30 2.99
N PHE A 5 16.80 -36.19 4.24
CA PHE A 5 16.61 -34.92 4.96
C PHE A 5 17.41 -34.87 6.26
N ALA A 6 18.06 -33.72 6.53
CA ALA A 6 18.64 -33.39 7.82
C ALA A 6 17.90 -32.17 8.43
N PHE A 7 17.57 -32.25 9.71
CA PHE A 7 16.77 -31.25 10.44
C PHE A 7 17.61 -30.45 11.43
N TYR A 8 17.42 -29.13 11.45
CA TYR A 8 17.94 -28.22 12.47
C TYR A 8 16.82 -27.28 12.93
N ASP A 9 16.42 -27.37 14.20
CA ASP A 9 15.39 -26.54 14.81
C ASP A 9 15.93 -25.17 15.26
N TYR A 10 16.59 -24.44 14.37
CA TYR A 10 16.94 -23.04 14.59
C TYR A 10 17.07 -22.32 13.24
N SER A 11 17.24 -21.00 13.28
CA SER A 11 17.27 -20.02 12.18
C SER A 11 18.22 -20.28 10.99
N CYS A 12 18.84 -21.47 10.91
CA CYS A 12 19.86 -21.85 9.93
C CYS A 12 20.98 -20.81 9.83
N THR A 13 21.36 -20.25 10.98
CA THR A 13 22.49 -19.32 11.10
C THR A 13 23.81 -20.07 11.08
N ALA A 14 24.93 -19.35 11.00
CA ALA A 14 26.26 -19.95 11.10
C ALA A 14 26.50 -20.64 12.47
N ALA A 15 25.77 -20.24 13.51
CA ALA A 15 25.80 -20.91 14.82
C ALA A 15 25.00 -22.23 14.82
N ASP A 16 23.92 -22.28 14.04
CA ASP A 16 23.04 -23.46 13.89
C ASP A 16 23.62 -24.49 12.91
N LEU A 17 24.40 -24.01 11.93
CA LEU A 17 25.09 -24.79 10.91
C LEU A 17 26.61 -24.57 10.98
N PRO A 18 27.30 -24.93 12.08
CA PRO A 18 28.75 -24.79 12.18
C PRO A 18 29.47 -25.64 11.12
N ASN A 19 30.71 -25.26 10.79
CA ASN A 19 31.59 -26.05 9.91
C ASN A 19 31.64 -27.51 10.39
N GLY A 20 31.04 -28.43 9.62
CA GLY A 20 30.94 -29.86 9.96
C GLY A 20 29.51 -30.40 10.05
N THR A 21 28.49 -29.55 10.03
CA THR A 21 27.09 -29.96 9.96
C THR A 21 26.76 -30.51 8.56
N ASP A 22 26.44 -31.81 8.45
CA ASP A 22 26.24 -32.50 7.17
C ASP A 22 24.86 -32.22 6.55
N VAL A 23 24.71 -31.04 5.96
CA VAL A 23 23.56 -30.72 5.09
C VAL A 23 23.79 -31.17 3.65
N ARG A 24 24.94 -31.79 3.34
CA ARG A 24 25.33 -32.07 1.96
C ARG A 24 24.38 -33.06 1.31
N GLY A 25 23.80 -32.70 0.18
CA GLY A 25 22.85 -33.55 -0.55
C GLY A 25 21.46 -33.65 0.09
N ASN A 26 21.23 -32.98 1.22
CA ASN A 26 19.97 -32.97 1.93
C ASN A 26 19.19 -31.68 1.64
N VAL A 27 17.87 -31.74 1.64
CA VAL A 27 17.01 -30.54 1.66
C VAL A 27 16.76 -30.17 3.12
N VAL A 28 16.84 -28.89 3.45
CA VAL A 28 16.84 -28.41 4.84
C VAL A 28 15.55 -27.63 5.12
N LEU A 29 14.89 -27.92 6.25
CA LEU A 29 13.80 -27.10 6.79
C LEU A 29 14.37 -26.06 7.77
N CYS A 30 14.16 -24.78 7.48
CA CYS A 30 14.62 -23.66 8.30
C CYS A 30 13.43 -22.79 8.72
N THR A 31 13.54 -22.06 9.83
CA THR A 31 12.46 -21.18 10.32
C THR A 31 12.95 -19.75 10.50
N ALA A 32 12.06 -18.76 10.32
CA ALA A 32 12.36 -17.40 10.72
C ALA A 32 12.52 -17.31 12.26
N PRO A 33 13.45 -16.48 12.78
CA PRO A 33 13.68 -16.38 14.22
C PRO A 33 12.43 -15.91 14.97
N ASN A 34 12.24 -16.44 16.19
CA ASN A 34 11.11 -16.10 17.07
C ASN A 34 11.07 -14.61 17.48
N SER A 35 12.18 -13.87 17.33
CA SER A 35 12.25 -12.43 17.58
C SER A 35 12.73 -11.68 16.33
N PRO A 36 11.88 -10.88 15.67
CA PRO A 36 12.19 -10.17 14.43
C PRO A 36 12.98 -8.88 14.66
N MET A 37 13.25 -8.52 15.92
CA MET A 37 13.78 -7.19 16.27
C MET A 37 15.19 -6.93 15.72
N VAL A 38 15.93 -7.97 15.33
CA VAL A 38 17.29 -7.86 14.78
C VAL A 38 17.35 -8.20 13.29
N THR A 39 16.54 -9.14 12.81
CA THR A 39 16.53 -9.56 11.40
C THR A 39 15.12 -9.96 10.98
N GLY A 40 14.53 -9.19 10.07
CA GLY A 40 13.21 -9.53 9.51
C GLY A 40 13.23 -10.84 8.70
N PRO A 41 12.06 -11.42 8.38
CA PRO A 41 11.96 -12.73 7.72
C PRO A 41 12.77 -12.83 6.41
N SER A 42 12.77 -11.78 5.58
CA SER A 42 13.58 -11.73 4.35
C SER A 42 15.08 -11.80 4.59
N GLY A 43 15.56 -11.17 5.68
CA GLY A 43 16.98 -11.22 6.06
C GLY A 43 17.35 -12.62 6.57
N ALA A 44 16.50 -13.21 7.41
CA ALA A 44 16.68 -14.56 7.91
C ALA A 44 16.70 -15.60 6.78
N TYR A 45 15.78 -15.46 5.81
CA TYR A 45 15.78 -16.29 4.60
C TYR A 45 17.09 -16.17 3.83
N SER A 46 17.60 -14.95 3.63
CA SER A 46 18.85 -14.73 2.90
C SER A 46 20.05 -15.39 3.59
N ILE A 47 20.11 -15.34 4.92
CA ILE A 47 21.16 -15.99 5.72
C ILE A 47 21.05 -17.52 5.61
N ALA A 48 19.85 -18.06 5.83
CA ALA A 48 19.60 -19.50 5.74
C ALA A 48 19.96 -20.06 4.35
N LYS A 49 19.55 -19.35 3.29
CA LYS A 49 19.91 -19.67 1.90
C LYS A 49 21.43 -19.73 1.71
N GLN A 50 22.17 -18.73 2.18
CA GLN A 50 23.63 -18.69 2.03
C GLN A 50 24.30 -19.87 2.75
N ASN A 51 23.86 -20.19 3.96
CA ASN A 51 24.46 -21.26 4.76
C ASN A 51 24.13 -22.65 4.18
N VAL A 52 22.88 -22.89 3.76
CA VAL A 52 22.48 -24.15 3.13
C VAL A 52 23.21 -24.37 1.80
N LEU A 53 23.34 -23.32 0.98
CA LEU A 53 24.13 -23.39 -0.26
C LEU A 53 25.61 -23.65 0.04
N GLY A 54 26.20 -22.93 1.00
CA GLY A 54 27.60 -23.08 1.40
C GLY A 54 27.92 -24.46 1.97
N GLY A 55 26.96 -25.08 2.66
CA GLY A 55 27.06 -26.45 3.19
C GLY A 55 26.81 -27.55 2.16
N GLY A 56 26.47 -27.22 0.91
CA GLY A 56 26.20 -28.20 -0.16
C GLY A 56 24.81 -28.85 -0.09
N GLY A 57 23.83 -28.17 0.52
CA GLY A 57 22.44 -28.61 0.58
C GLY A 57 21.82 -28.81 -0.80
N ALA A 58 20.91 -29.78 -0.91
CA ALA A 58 20.14 -30.07 -2.13
C ALA A 58 18.85 -29.25 -2.26
N GLY A 59 18.45 -28.50 -1.22
CA GLY A 59 17.29 -27.60 -1.26
C GLY A 59 16.98 -26.93 0.08
N LEU A 60 16.08 -25.97 0.08
CA LEU A 60 15.65 -25.22 1.26
C LEU A 60 14.13 -25.08 1.32
N ILE A 61 13.54 -25.49 2.44
CA ILE A 61 12.17 -25.15 2.82
C ILE A 61 12.26 -24.15 3.96
N PHE A 62 11.72 -22.95 3.79
CA PHE A 62 11.81 -21.89 4.78
C PHE A 62 10.42 -21.52 5.31
N VAL A 63 10.24 -21.66 6.63
CA VAL A 63 8.99 -21.38 7.33
C VAL A 63 8.94 -19.89 7.69
N GLN A 64 7.98 -19.19 7.11
CA GLN A 64 7.67 -17.80 7.47
C GLN A 64 6.20 -17.48 7.14
N PRO A 65 5.61 -16.43 7.73
CA PRO A 65 4.33 -15.92 7.25
C PRO A 65 4.36 -15.75 5.73
N THR A 66 3.32 -16.21 5.04
CA THR A 66 3.31 -16.26 3.57
C THR A 66 3.64 -14.88 2.99
N THR A 67 4.40 -14.85 1.91
CA THR A 67 4.55 -13.64 1.09
C THR A 67 4.31 -14.05 -0.35
N ASP A 68 3.56 -13.24 -1.09
CA ASP A 68 3.21 -13.58 -2.48
C ASP A 68 4.29 -13.08 -3.45
N ILE A 69 5.58 -13.10 -3.06
CA ILE A 69 6.66 -12.49 -3.84
C ILE A 69 7.71 -13.53 -4.21
N ILE A 70 7.72 -13.91 -5.49
CA ILE A 70 8.58 -14.97 -6.06
C ILE A 70 10.05 -14.54 -6.09
N SER A 71 10.33 -13.25 -6.30
CA SER A 71 11.72 -12.77 -6.37
C SER A 71 12.48 -12.90 -5.05
N PHE A 72 11.78 -13.03 -3.91
CA PHE A 72 12.43 -13.29 -2.62
C PHE A 72 12.70 -14.78 -2.36
N THR A 73 12.16 -15.68 -3.18
CA THR A 73 12.28 -17.14 -2.98
C THR A 73 13.31 -17.79 -3.90
N ASP A 74 14.00 -17.01 -4.73
CA ASP A 74 14.95 -17.55 -5.68
C ASP A 74 16.32 -17.86 -5.01
N CYS A 75 16.75 -19.11 -5.18
CA CYS A 75 18.09 -19.59 -4.81
C CYS A 75 19.05 -19.60 -6.01
N GLY A 76 18.84 -18.67 -6.95
CA GLY A 76 19.67 -18.47 -8.13
C GLY A 76 19.57 -19.63 -9.14
N GLY A 77 18.48 -20.40 -9.07
CA GLY A 77 18.33 -21.65 -9.84
C GLY A 77 19.34 -22.76 -9.48
N ILE A 78 20.12 -22.62 -8.39
CA ILE A 78 21.15 -23.59 -7.99
C ILE A 78 20.51 -24.78 -7.26
N ILE A 79 19.63 -24.48 -6.30
CA ILE A 79 18.86 -25.47 -5.53
C ILE A 79 17.39 -25.06 -5.48
N PRO A 80 16.43 -26.01 -5.38
CA PRO A 80 15.04 -25.71 -5.13
C PRO A 80 14.85 -25.01 -3.77
N CYS A 81 14.09 -23.92 -3.77
CA CYS A 81 13.74 -23.16 -2.57
C CYS A 81 12.23 -22.91 -2.50
N VAL A 82 11.66 -23.19 -1.33
CA VAL A 82 10.22 -23.13 -1.09
C VAL A 82 9.95 -22.36 0.19
N LEU A 83 9.03 -21.40 0.14
CA LEU A 83 8.47 -20.79 1.34
C LEU A 83 7.18 -21.51 1.73
N VAL A 84 7.02 -21.76 3.01
CA VAL A 84 5.78 -22.33 3.58
C VAL A 84 5.31 -21.50 4.77
N ASP A 85 4.00 -21.44 4.98
CA ASP A 85 3.45 -20.85 6.20
C ASP A 85 3.79 -21.68 7.45
N ILE A 86 3.51 -21.09 8.62
CA ILE A 86 3.80 -21.68 9.92
C ILE A 86 3.05 -23.02 10.11
N ASP A 87 1.82 -23.13 9.62
CA ASP A 87 1.01 -24.35 9.82
C ASP A 87 1.51 -25.49 8.94
N THR A 88 1.87 -25.21 7.69
CA THR A 88 2.53 -26.15 6.79
C THR A 88 3.90 -26.54 7.33
N GLY A 89 4.67 -25.57 7.83
CA GLY A 89 5.96 -25.82 8.49
C GLY A 89 5.83 -26.78 9.68
N LYS A 90 4.82 -26.60 10.53
CA LYS A 90 4.52 -27.53 11.64
C LYS A 90 4.14 -28.92 11.15
N GLN A 91 3.34 -29.03 10.09
CA GLN A 91 2.99 -30.33 9.50
C GLN A 91 4.22 -31.06 8.97
N ILE A 92 5.12 -30.34 8.28
CA ILE A 92 6.39 -30.90 7.79
C ILE A 92 7.25 -31.36 8.98
N LEU A 93 7.38 -30.54 10.03
CA LEU A 93 8.11 -30.90 11.24
C LEU A 93 7.56 -32.18 11.91
N ASN A 94 6.24 -32.27 12.04
CA ASN A 94 5.57 -33.45 12.61
C ASN A 94 5.84 -34.71 11.76
N TYR A 95 5.80 -34.60 10.44
CA TYR A 95 6.13 -35.70 9.53
C TYR A 95 7.58 -36.16 9.71
N ILE A 96 8.53 -35.22 9.78
CA ILE A 96 9.96 -35.52 9.99
C ILE A 96 10.17 -36.30 11.29
N ASN A 97 9.51 -35.90 12.39
CA ASN A 97 9.66 -36.55 13.69
C ASN A 97 8.99 -37.93 13.79
N ALA A 98 8.07 -38.25 12.88
CA ALA A 98 7.29 -39.49 12.92
C ALA A 98 7.91 -40.66 12.12
N VAL A 99 8.88 -40.40 11.24
CA VAL A 99 9.41 -41.38 10.29
C VAL A 99 10.94 -41.45 10.39
N SER A 100 11.50 -42.66 10.31
CA SER A 100 12.95 -42.89 10.45
C SER A 100 13.79 -42.43 9.24
N SER A 101 13.19 -42.30 8.07
CA SER A 101 13.82 -41.82 6.83
C SER A 101 12.80 -40.96 6.05
N PRO A 102 12.62 -39.69 6.45
CA PRO A 102 11.69 -38.78 5.78
C PRO A 102 12.21 -38.39 4.40
N LYS A 103 11.29 -38.29 3.43
CA LYS A 103 11.59 -37.90 2.05
C LYS A 103 10.69 -36.76 1.61
N VAL A 104 11.17 -35.93 0.69
CA VAL A 104 10.36 -34.93 -0.02
C VAL A 104 10.59 -35.03 -1.51
N LYS A 105 9.60 -34.55 -2.24
CA LYS A 105 9.71 -34.17 -3.63
C LYS A 105 9.30 -32.71 -3.78
N ILE A 106 10.17 -31.88 -4.32
CA ILE A 106 9.83 -30.50 -4.74
C ILE A 106 9.58 -30.52 -6.24
N ASP A 107 8.37 -30.17 -6.64
CA ASP A 107 7.95 -30.08 -8.04
C ASP A 107 8.20 -28.67 -8.61
N PRO A 108 8.29 -28.51 -9.95
CA PRO A 108 8.41 -27.19 -10.58
C PRO A 108 7.27 -26.24 -10.21
N THR A 109 7.58 -24.95 -10.12
CA THR A 109 6.59 -23.90 -9.81
C THR A 109 5.45 -23.88 -10.82
N ARG A 110 4.22 -23.74 -10.32
CA ARG A 110 3.00 -23.55 -11.12
C ARG A 110 2.30 -22.26 -10.71
N SER A 111 1.66 -21.59 -11.67
CA SER A 111 0.81 -20.43 -11.39
C SER A 111 -0.60 -20.90 -11.00
N ILE A 112 -1.13 -20.32 -9.93
CA ILE A 112 -2.53 -20.46 -9.54
C ILE A 112 -3.19 -19.10 -9.77
N THR A 113 -4.34 -19.10 -10.45
CA THR A 113 -5.07 -17.88 -10.80
C THR A 113 -6.55 -18.06 -10.55
N GLY A 114 -7.26 -16.95 -10.33
CA GLY A 114 -8.71 -16.92 -10.24
C GLY A 114 -9.22 -16.76 -8.81
N LYS A 115 -10.48 -17.16 -8.60
CA LYS A 115 -11.25 -16.88 -7.39
C LYS A 115 -10.77 -17.61 -6.12
N GLU A 116 -9.73 -18.43 -6.22
CA GLU A 116 -9.11 -19.08 -5.06
C GLU A 116 -7.92 -18.27 -4.52
N THR A 117 -7.48 -17.24 -5.25
CA THR A 117 -6.37 -16.37 -4.84
C THR A 117 -6.91 -15.10 -4.19
N LEU A 118 -6.34 -14.72 -3.05
CA LEU A 118 -6.62 -13.44 -2.40
C LEU A 118 -5.77 -12.34 -3.06
N ALA A 119 -6.42 -11.41 -3.75
CA ALA A 119 -5.77 -10.26 -4.39
C ALA A 119 -6.78 -9.11 -4.56
N PRO A 120 -6.35 -7.84 -4.53
CA PRO A 120 -4.96 -7.40 -4.32
C PRO A 120 -4.57 -7.38 -2.83
N LYS A 121 -3.26 -7.36 -2.59
CA LYS A 121 -2.66 -7.09 -1.27
C LYS A 121 -1.53 -6.08 -1.44
N VAL A 122 -1.30 -5.24 -0.43
CA VAL A 122 -0.15 -4.32 -0.43
C VAL A 122 1.09 -5.11 -0.05
N ALA A 123 2.07 -5.18 -0.97
CA ALA A 123 3.29 -5.95 -0.78
C ALA A 123 4.14 -5.45 0.40
N SER A 124 4.86 -6.36 1.07
CA SER A 124 5.68 -6.04 2.25
C SER A 124 6.82 -5.07 1.96
N PHE A 125 7.37 -5.06 0.73
CA PHE A 125 8.40 -4.12 0.31
C PHE A 125 7.86 -2.73 -0.04
N SER A 126 6.53 -2.57 -0.19
CA SER A 126 5.96 -1.28 -0.56
C SER A 126 6.18 -0.30 0.58
N SER A 127 6.85 0.82 0.31
CA SER A 127 7.02 1.90 1.27
C SER A 127 5.67 2.42 1.75
N ARG A 128 5.58 2.76 3.03
CA ARG A 128 4.36 3.21 3.70
C ARG A 128 4.48 4.68 4.10
N GLY A 129 3.33 5.35 4.18
CA GLY A 129 3.22 6.68 4.76
C GLY A 129 3.27 6.68 6.30
N PRO A 130 3.19 7.87 6.91
CA PRO A 130 3.17 9.17 6.26
C PRO A 130 4.53 9.53 5.63
N SER A 131 4.53 10.48 4.69
CA SER A 131 5.77 11.00 4.12
C SER A 131 6.54 11.83 5.17
N PRO A 132 7.81 11.52 5.49
CA PRO A 132 8.58 12.27 6.50
C PRO A 132 8.75 13.77 6.18
N ASP A 133 8.74 14.13 4.90
CA ASP A 133 8.93 15.51 4.46
C ASP A 133 7.58 16.27 4.29
N TYR A 134 6.46 15.54 4.29
CA TYR A 134 5.18 16.02 3.75
C TYR A 134 3.99 15.38 4.47
N TYR A 135 3.86 15.59 5.79
CA TYR A 135 2.82 15.01 6.64
C TYR A 135 1.38 15.45 6.28
N ASP A 136 1.24 16.62 5.66
CA ASP A 136 -0.04 17.18 5.17
C ASP A 136 -0.61 16.43 3.95
N PHE A 137 0.07 15.38 3.49
CA PHE A 137 -0.32 14.60 2.32
C PHE A 137 -0.36 13.11 2.64
N ILE A 138 -1.45 12.45 2.25
CA ILE A 138 -1.51 10.98 2.25
C ILE A 138 -0.57 10.48 1.16
N LYS A 139 0.39 9.63 1.53
CA LYS A 139 1.26 8.88 0.62
C LYS A 139 1.31 7.40 1.01
N PRO A 140 1.37 6.47 0.04
CA PRO A 140 1.36 6.70 -1.41
C PRO A 140 0.00 7.25 -1.90
N ASP A 141 -0.09 7.66 -3.18
CA ASP A 141 -1.36 8.16 -3.74
C ASP A 141 -2.32 7.00 -4.10
N ILE A 142 -1.79 5.92 -4.70
CA ILE A 142 -2.54 4.80 -5.27
C ILE A 142 -1.70 3.51 -5.24
N ALA A 143 -2.34 2.35 -5.10
CA ALA A 143 -1.73 1.05 -5.31
C ALA A 143 -2.03 0.50 -6.71
N ALA A 144 -1.05 -0.17 -7.32
CA ALA A 144 -1.16 -0.84 -8.61
C ALA A 144 -0.34 -2.14 -8.63
N PRO A 145 -0.57 -3.05 -9.60
CA PRO A 145 0.18 -4.30 -9.70
C PRO A 145 1.69 -4.08 -9.80
N GLY A 146 2.43 -4.54 -8.79
CA GLY A 146 3.89 -4.40 -8.73
C GLY A 146 4.62 -5.64 -8.21
N ALA A 147 3.92 -6.73 -7.89
CA ALA A 147 4.51 -7.99 -7.46
C ALA A 147 4.44 -9.02 -8.59
N ASN A 148 5.55 -9.72 -8.83
CA ASN A 148 5.68 -10.80 -9.83
C ASN A 148 5.23 -10.39 -11.24
N ILE A 149 5.63 -9.20 -11.68
CA ILE A 149 5.30 -8.68 -13.01
C ILE A 149 6.29 -9.25 -14.03
N LEU A 150 5.78 -9.97 -15.03
CA LEU A 150 6.54 -10.41 -16.20
C LEU A 150 6.72 -9.23 -17.17
N ALA A 151 7.96 -8.88 -17.49
CA ALA A 151 8.29 -7.82 -18.45
C ALA A 151 9.51 -8.19 -19.30
N ALA A 152 9.72 -7.46 -20.39
CA ALA A 152 10.87 -7.65 -21.26
C ALA A 152 12.19 -7.25 -20.57
N LYS A 153 13.26 -7.99 -20.87
CA LYS A 153 14.65 -7.73 -20.46
C LYS A 153 15.57 -8.06 -21.62
N GLY A 154 15.99 -7.05 -22.38
CA GLY A 154 16.74 -7.25 -23.61
C GLY A 154 15.95 -8.13 -24.59
N ASN A 155 16.49 -9.31 -24.92
CA ASN A 155 15.86 -10.27 -25.84
C ASN A 155 15.08 -11.38 -25.13
N SER A 156 14.81 -11.26 -23.83
CA SER A 156 14.07 -12.25 -23.04
C SER A 156 12.98 -11.59 -22.18
N TYR A 157 12.30 -12.39 -21.36
CA TYR A 157 11.38 -11.92 -20.33
C TYR A 157 11.90 -12.28 -18.95
N GLU A 158 11.56 -11.46 -17.96
CA GLU A 158 11.90 -11.69 -16.56
C GLU A 158 10.74 -11.26 -15.66
N ILE A 159 10.53 -12.00 -14.58
CA ILE A 159 9.57 -11.64 -13.53
C ILE A 159 10.30 -10.78 -12.51
N LYS A 160 9.79 -9.57 -12.25
CA LYS A 160 10.30 -8.67 -11.21
C LYS A 160 9.19 -8.17 -10.29
N SER A 161 9.60 -7.77 -9.10
CA SER A 161 8.74 -7.13 -8.11
C SER A 161 9.32 -5.80 -7.69
N GLY A 162 8.46 -4.82 -7.47
CA GLY A 162 8.82 -3.50 -7.00
C GLY A 162 7.74 -2.47 -7.28
N THR A 163 7.75 -1.36 -6.53
CA THR A 163 6.97 -0.17 -6.90
C THR A 163 7.40 0.38 -8.26
N SER A 164 8.65 0.13 -8.68
CA SER A 164 9.15 0.36 -10.04
C SER A 164 8.37 -0.39 -11.13
N MET A 165 7.69 -1.50 -10.79
CA MET A 165 6.81 -2.23 -11.71
C MET A 165 5.35 -1.75 -11.60
N ALA A 166 4.93 -1.23 -10.45
CA ALA A 166 3.62 -0.60 -10.28
C ALA A 166 3.52 0.75 -11.01
N ALA A 167 4.56 1.58 -10.93
CA ALA A 167 4.61 2.90 -11.57
C ALA A 167 4.28 2.87 -13.08
N PRO A 168 4.88 2.02 -13.93
CA PRO A 168 4.57 1.99 -15.36
C PRO A 168 3.14 1.54 -15.68
N HIS A 169 2.50 0.73 -14.83
CA HIS A 169 1.06 0.43 -14.98
C HIS A 169 0.23 1.71 -14.83
N VAL A 170 0.49 2.50 -13.79
CA VAL A 170 -0.20 3.78 -13.56
C VAL A 170 0.09 4.75 -14.71
N SER A 171 1.34 4.87 -15.16
CA SER A 171 1.72 5.73 -16.29
C SER A 171 0.99 5.36 -17.59
N GLY A 172 0.88 4.06 -17.88
CA GLY A 172 0.11 3.57 -19.04
C GLY A 172 -1.37 3.93 -18.95
N ILE A 173 -1.97 3.78 -17.77
CA ILE A 173 -3.37 4.17 -17.52
C ILE A 173 -3.55 5.68 -17.68
N VAL A 174 -2.64 6.51 -17.15
CA VAL A 174 -2.66 7.97 -17.33
C VAL A 174 -2.60 8.34 -18.82
N ALA A 175 -1.77 7.66 -19.61
CA ALA A 175 -1.69 7.90 -21.05
C ALA A 175 -3.02 7.58 -21.77
N LEU A 176 -3.66 6.45 -21.44
CA LEU A 176 -4.96 6.07 -21.98
C LEU A 176 -6.05 7.09 -21.59
N LEU A 177 -6.07 7.51 -20.33
CA LEU A 177 -7.00 8.53 -19.85
C LEU A 177 -6.76 9.89 -20.53
N LYS A 178 -5.51 10.24 -20.84
CA LYS A 178 -5.18 11.47 -21.58
C LYS A 178 -5.65 11.42 -23.03
N VAL A 179 -5.67 10.24 -23.67
CA VAL A 179 -6.27 10.07 -25.00
C VAL A 179 -7.80 10.20 -24.93
N LEU A 180 -8.43 9.60 -23.93
CA LEU A 180 -9.88 9.69 -23.73
C LEU A 180 -10.34 11.11 -23.34
N HIS A 181 -9.53 11.82 -22.57
CA HIS A 181 -9.81 13.17 -22.08
C HIS A 181 -8.67 14.14 -22.41
N PRO A 182 -8.52 14.55 -23.69
CA PRO A 182 -7.36 15.35 -24.14
C PRO A 182 -7.17 16.66 -23.39
N ASN A 183 -8.25 17.25 -22.89
CA ASN A 183 -8.23 18.56 -22.23
C ASN A 183 -8.04 18.47 -20.70
N TRP A 184 -8.07 17.28 -20.11
CA TRP A 184 -7.88 17.15 -18.67
C TRP A 184 -6.45 17.54 -18.25
N SER A 185 -6.37 18.29 -17.15
CA SER A 185 -5.12 18.62 -16.50
C SER A 185 -4.48 17.37 -15.86
N PRO A 186 -3.19 17.42 -15.48
CA PRO A 186 -2.60 16.37 -14.66
C PRO A 186 -3.33 16.14 -13.32
N ALA A 187 -3.87 17.20 -12.71
CA ALA A 187 -4.64 17.11 -11.47
C ALA A 187 -5.99 16.41 -11.69
N ALA A 188 -6.68 16.71 -12.79
CA ALA A 188 -7.91 16.03 -13.20
C ALA A 188 -7.69 14.53 -13.43
N LEU A 189 -6.65 14.16 -14.17
CA LEU A 189 -6.29 12.75 -14.43
C LEU A 189 -5.94 12.02 -13.13
N LYS A 190 -5.13 12.66 -12.27
CA LYS A 190 -4.82 12.14 -10.94
C LYS A 190 -6.10 11.95 -10.12
N SER A 191 -6.97 12.95 -10.08
CA SER A 191 -8.24 12.87 -9.36
C SER A 191 -9.09 11.70 -9.83
N ALA A 192 -9.26 11.52 -11.14
CA ALA A 192 -10.08 10.44 -11.68
C ALA A 192 -9.58 9.05 -11.24
N ILE A 193 -8.25 8.86 -11.22
CA ILE A 193 -7.63 7.62 -10.76
C ILE A 193 -7.86 7.41 -9.26
N LEU A 194 -7.67 8.45 -8.45
CA LEU A 194 -7.73 8.34 -7.01
C LEU A 194 -9.16 8.14 -6.51
N THR A 195 -10.12 8.91 -7.03
CA THR A 195 -11.50 8.88 -6.52
C THR A 195 -12.29 7.64 -6.89
N THR A 196 -11.79 6.87 -7.85
CA THR A 196 -12.43 5.64 -8.38
C THR A 196 -11.72 4.36 -7.95
N ALA A 197 -10.66 4.47 -7.15
CA ALA A 197 -9.90 3.36 -6.62
C ALA A 197 -10.76 2.43 -5.75
N SER A 198 -10.42 1.15 -5.76
CA SER A 198 -11.12 0.11 -4.99
C SER A 198 -10.38 -0.18 -3.68
N ILE A 199 -11.09 -0.21 -2.56
CA ILE A 199 -10.53 -0.52 -1.23
C ILE A 199 -10.78 -1.97 -0.79
N THR A 200 -11.47 -2.74 -1.63
CA THR A 200 -11.80 -4.14 -1.40
C THR A 200 -11.33 -5.00 -2.56
N ASP A 201 -11.22 -6.30 -2.32
CA ASP A 201 -11.09 -7.31 -3.35
C ASP A 201 -12.43 -7.55 -4.09
N GLU A 202 -12.42 -8.47 -5.05
CA GLU A 202 -13.61 -8.88 -5.83
C GLU A 202 -14.75 -9.47 -4.98
N ARG A 203 -14.48 -9.85 -3.73
CA ARG A 203 -15.45 -10.42 -2.78
C ARG A 203 -15.98 -9.37 -1.80
N GLY A 204 -15.53 -8.13 -1.91
CA GLY A 204 -15.86 -7.06 -0.97
C GLY A 204 -15.06 -7.11 0.34
N MET A 205 -14.02 -7.96 0.42
CA MET A 205 -13.15 -8.02 1.59
C MET A 205 -12.14 -6.88 1.56
N PRO A 206 -11.77 -6.28 2.70
CA PRO A 206 -10.79 -5.20 2.73
C PRO A 206 -9.43 -5.67 2.20
N ILE A 207 -8.75 -4.79 1.48
CA ILE A 207 -7.36 -5.04 1.05
C ILE A 207 -6.48 -5.20 2.30
N LEU A 208 -5.61 -6.20 2.29
CA LEU A 208 -4.66 -6.45 3.36
C LEU A 208 -3.28 -5.88 3.03
N ALA A 209 -2.57 -5.47 4.06
CA ALA A 209 -1.17 -5.10 4.01
C ALA A 209 -0.31 -6.28 4.48
N GLU A 210 0.53 -6.78 3.58
CA GLU A 210 1.60 -7.72 3.95
C GLU A 210 2.60 -7.00 4.87
N GLY A 211 3.08 -7.74 5.86
CA GLY A 211 3.87 -7.24 6.97
C GLY A 211 3.87 -8.25 8.10
N TRP A 212 4.62 -7.97 9.17
CA TRP A 212 4.58 -8.80 10.36
C TRP A 212 4.32 -7.97 11.62
N PRO A 213 3.11 -8.05 12.22
CA PRO A 213 1.95 -8.81 11.75
C PRO A 213 1.32 -8.22 10.47
N ARG A 214 0.54 -9.03 9.76
CA ARG A 214 -0.34 -8.53 8.70
C ARG A 214 -1.46 -7.70 9.30
N LYS A 215 -1.92 -6.68 8.58
CA LYS A 215 -3.06 -5.83 9.00
C LYS A 215 -3.99 -5.52 7.84
N ILE A 216 -5.17 -5.00 8.16
CA ILE A 216 -6.02 -4.34 7.17
C ILE A 216 -5.25 -3.12 6.64
N ALA A 217 -5.22 -2.98 5.31
CA ALA A 217 -4.52 -1.87 4.69
C ALA A 217 -5.28 -0.56 4.89
N ASP A 218 -4.55 0.48 5.25
CA ASP A 218 -5.05 1.83 5.46
C ASP A 218 -4.51 2.80 4.38
N PRO A 219 -4.94 4.08 4.38
CA PRO A 219 -4.48 5.05 3.39
C PRO A 219 -2.96 5.27 3.34
N PHE A 220 -2.19 4.97 4.38
CA PHE A 220 -0.73 5.01 4.31
C PHE A 220 -0.11 3.77 3.67
N ASP A 221 -0.92 2.74 3.38
CA ASP A 221 -0.48 1.56 2.65
C ASP A 221 -0.78 1.64 1.14
N TYR A 222 -1.96 2.10 0.76
CA TYR A 222 -2.41 2.13 -0.64
C TYR A 222 -2.89 3.50 -1.15
N GLY A 223 -2.86 4.54 -0.31
CA GLY A 223 -3.45 5.84 -0.64
C GLY A 223 -4.96 5.78 -0.76
N SER A 224 -5.47 5.97 -1.97
CA SER A 224 -6.90 5.91 -2.25
C SER A 224 -7.43 4.48 -2.47
N GLY A 225 -6.55 3.51 -2.74
CA GLY A 225 -6.90 2.11 -2.95
C GLY A 225 -6.14 1.46 -4.11
N HIS A 226 -6.66 0.34 -4.62
CA HIS A 226 -6.20 -0.30 -5.83
C HIS A 226 -6.79 0.39 -7.07
N ILE A 227 -5.94 0.68 -8.06
CA ILE A 227 -6.32 1.39 -9.28
C ILE A 227 -7.43 0.66 -10.06
N ASN A 228 -8.41 1.41 -10.56
CA ASN A 228 -9.49 0.90 -11.41
C ASN A 228 -9.59 1.72 -12.72
N PRO A 229 -8.95 1.27 -13.81
CA PRO A 229 -8.87 2.05 -15.05
C PRO A 229 -10.24 2.34 -15.68
N ASN A 230 -11.14 1.36 -15.67
CA ASN A 230 -12.45 1.47 -16.30
C ASN A 230 -13.33 2.49 -15.58
N ARG A 231 -13.29 2.51 -14.25
CA ARG A 231 -14.01 3.53 -13.47
C ARG A 231 -13.37 4.92 -13.61
N ALA A 232 -12.04 5.00 -13.68
CA ALA A 232 -11.32 6.26 -13.87
C ALA A 232 -11.59 6.90 -15.25
N ALA A 233 -12.02 6.13 -16.25
CA ALA A 233 -12.40 6.66 -17.56
C ALA A 233 -13.65 7.54 -17.52
N ASP A 234 -14.52 7.36 -16.53
CA ASP A 234 -15.69 8.21 -16.30
C ASP A 234 -15.99 8.31 -14.79
N PRO A 235 -15.27 9.20 -14.09
CA PRO A 235 -15.29 9.30 -12.63
C PRO A 235 -16.50 10.08 -12.09
N GLY A 236 -17.28 10.75 -12.93
CA GLY A 236 -18.35 11.66 -12.51
C GLY A 236 -17.83 13.01 -12.02
N LEU A 237 -17.07 13.03 -10.92
CA LEU A 237 -16.48 14.26 -10.36
C LEU A 237 -14.96 14.19 -10.29
N ILE A 238 -14.31 15.34 -10.49
CA ILE A 238 -12.86 15.52 -10.31
C ILE A 238 -12.52 16.70 -9.41
N TYR A 239 -11.44 16.55 -8.64
CA TYR A 239 -10.77 17.60 -7.88
C TYR A 239 -9.66 18.17 -8.75
N ASP A 240 -10.03 19.11 -9.63
CA ASP A 240 -9.07 19.79 -10.50
C ASP A 240 -8.37 20.93 -9.75
N MET A 241 -7.15 21.26 -10.16
CA MET A 241 -6.35 22.30 -9.52
C MET A 241 -5.39 22.94 -10.52
N ASP A 242 -5.19 24.25 -10.40
CA ASP A 242 -4.22 24.97 -11.22
C ASP A 242 -2.79 24.70 -10.71
N PRO A 243 -1.81 24.42 -11.58
CA PRO A 243 -0.42 24.23 -11.17
C PRO A 243 0.16 25.40 -10.34
N ARG A 244 -0.36 26.62 -10.52
CA ARG A 244 0.02 27.80 -9.72
C ARG A 244 -0.34 27.65 -8.24
N ASP A 245 -1.30 26.82 -7.89
CA ASP A 245 -1.65 26.56 -6.48
C ASP A 245 -0.55 25.76 -5.77
N TYR A 246 0.15 24.85 -6.47
CA TYR A 246 1.37 24.25 -5.94
C TYR A 246 2.48 25.28 -5.73
N ASN A 247 2.63 26.26 -6.63
CA ASN A 247 3.64 27.31 -6.47
C ASN A 247 3.37 28.18 -5.24
N LYS A 248 2.10 28.49 -4.94
CA LYS A 248 1.72 29.19 -3.70
C LYS A 248 2.11 28.36 -2.47
N PHE A 249 1.78 27.07 -2.47
CA PHE A 249 2.16 26.15 -1.39
C PHE A 249 3.69 26.07 -1.21
N LEU A 250 4.45 25.81 -2.28
CA LEU A 250 5.92 25.67 -2.24
C LEU A 250 6.62 27.00 -1.91
N GLY A 251 6.09 28.12 -2.42
CA GLY A 251 6.58 29.47 -2.10
C GLY A 251 6.45 29.79 -0.61
N CYS A 252 5.36 29.36 0.02
CA CYS A 252 5.11 29.58 1.45
C CYS A 252 5.77 28.56 2.38
N THR A 253 6.06 27.34 1.92
CA THR A 253 6.60 26.26 2.77
C THR A 253 8.09 25.98 2.57
N THR A 254 8.58 25.99 1.33
CA THR A 254 9.94 25.53 1.00
C THR A 254 10.89 26.66 0.61
N ILE A 255 10.45 27.60 -0.24
CA ILE A 255 11.33 28.62 -0.84
C ILE A 255 11.37 29.91 0.03
N LYS A 256 10.42 30.10 0.96
CA LYS A 256 10.30 31.29 1.83
C LYS A 256 10.43 32.61 1.06
N THR A 257 9.84 32.71 -0.13
CA THR A 257 9.86 33.97 -0.88
C THR A 257 8.97 35.00 -0.19
N PRO A 258 9.48 36.18 0.21
CA PRO A 258 8.76 37.14 1.06
C PRO A 258 7.60 37.87 0.36
N MET A 259 7.37 37.68 -0.94
CA MET A 259 6.43 38.49 -1.72
C MET A 259 5.00 37.93 -1.86
N SER A 260 4.69 36.69 -1.47
CA SER A 260 3.36 36.11 -1.78
C SER A 260 2.63 35.42 -0.62
N CYS A 261 3.20 35.39 0.58
CA CYS A 261 2.59 34.74 1.73
C CYS A 261 2.25 35.83 2.74
N ASN A 262 0.95 36.08 2.97
CA ASN A 262 0.42 37.05 3.94
C ASN A 262 0.67 36.58 5.39
N GLY A 263 1.91 36.19 5.73
CA GLY A 263 2.33 35.80 7.08
C GLY A 263 1.75 34.48 7.60
N THR A 264 0.83 33.82 6.88
CA THR A 264 0.25 32.53 7.30
C THR A 264 0.90 31.40 6.51
N LEU A 265 1.43 30.39 7.22
CA LEU A 265 1.69 29.09 6.61
C LEU A 265 0.40 28.66 5.90
N PHE A 266 0.51 28.14 4.69
CA PHE A 266 -0.62 27.53 3.98
C PHE A 266 -0.44 26.02 4.05
N PRO A 267 -0.99 25.34 5.09
CA PRO A 267 -0.88 23.90 5.21
C PRO A 267 -1.29 23.18 3.94
N GLY A 268 -0.62 22.06 3.65
CA GLY A 268 -0.82 21.31 2.42
C GLY A 268 -2.25 20.80 2.26
N TYR A 269 -2.96 20.60 3.37
CA TYR A 269 -4.33 20.14 3.39
C TYR A 269 -5.36 21.13 2.82
N TYR A 270 -4.99 22.39 2.54
CA TYR A 270 -5.84 23.33 1.80
C TYR A 270 -5.73 23.22 0.28
N LEU A 271 -4.74 22.51 -0.26
CA LEU A 271 -4.71 22.20 -1.69
C LEU A 271 -5.92 21.36 -2.07
N ASN A 272 -6.45 21.57 -3.29
CA ASN A 272 -7.63 20.85 -3.79
C ASN A 272 -7.30 19.42 -4.24
N LEU A 273 -6.66 18.65 -3.36
CA LEU A 273 -6.28 17.27 -3.60
C LEU A 273 -7.44 16.32 -3.28
N PRO A 274 -7.53 15.17 -3.97
CA PRO A 274 -8.52 14.12 -3.71
C PRO A 274 -8.15 13.28 -2.45
N SER A 275 -7.69 13.95 -1.40
CA SER A 275 -7.35 13.40 -0.09
C SER A 275 -7.22 14.53 0.93
N ILE A 276 -7.43 14.23 2.22
CA ILE A 276 -7.20 15.18 3.32
C ILE A 276 -6.28 14.51 4.35
N SER A 277 -5.17 15.15 4.72
CA SER A 277 -4.31 14.72 5.84
C SER A 277 -4.11 15.87 6.80
N VAL A 278 -4.46 15.70 8.06
CA VAL A 278 -4.33 16.71 9.10
C VAL A 278 -3.46 16.12 10.21
N PRO A 279 -2.14 16.38 10.19
CA PRO A 279 -1.19 15.72 11.08
C PRO A 279 -1.22 16.26 12.53
N ASP A 280 -1.87 17.39 12.76
CA ASP A 280 -1.81 18.18 13.98
C ASP A 280 -3.19 18.74 14.39
N LEU A 281 -4.23 17.90 14.37
CA LEU A 281 -5.60 18.30 14.71
C LEU A 281 -5.75 18.60 16.22
N ARG A 282 -5.48 19.85 16.62
CA ARG A 282 -5.62 20.37 18.00
C ARG A 282 -6.99 20.97 18.27
N ASP A 283 -7.44 21.77 17.30
CA ASP A 283 -8.69 22.52 17.35
C ASP A 283 -9.55 22.19 16.13
N PRO A 284 -10.87 22.48 16.17
CA PRO A 284 -11.72 22.34 15.02
C PRO A 284 -11.20 23.13 13.81
N ILE A 285 -11.10 22.48 12.66
CA ILE A 285 -10.71 23.10 11.40
C ILE A 285 -11.78 22.89 10.34
N THR A 286 -11.81 23.80 9.37
CA THR A 286 -12.70 23.72 8.21
C THR A 286 -11.87 23.79 6.94
N ILE A 287 -12.01 22.77 6.10
CA ILE A 287 -11.21 22.59 4.89
C ILE A 287 -12.15 22.68 3.69
N SER A 288 -11.85 23.60 2.77
CA SER A 288 -12.59 23.71 1.50
C SER A 288 -12.06 22.74 0.45
N ARG A 289 -12.97 22.20 -0.35
CA ARG A 289 -12.69 21.43 -1.56
C ARG A 289 -13.62 21.86 -2.68
N THR A 290 -13.11 21.82 -3.90
CA THR A 290 -13.85 22.17 -5.10
C THR A 290 -13.88 20.98 -6.03
N VAL A 291 -15.06 20.61 -6.50
CA VAL A 291 -15.25 19.53 -7.47
C VAL A 291 -15.85 20.07 -8.75
N THR A 292 -15.37 19.55 -9.87
CA THR A 292 -15.94 19.80 -11.20
C THR A 292 -16.66 18.54 -11.67
N ASN A 293 -17.89 18.71 -12.13
CA ASN A 293 -18.64 17.66 -12.77
C ASN A 293 -18.16 17.44 -14.21
N VAL A 294 -17.73 16.22 -14.48
CA VAL A 294 -17.27 15.74 -15.80
C VAL A 294 -18.12 14.58 -16.32
N GLY A 295 -19.18 14.22 -15.60
CA GLY A 295 -20.18 13.24 -16.01
C GLY A 295 -21.46 13.90 -16.55
N GLU A 296 -22.60 13.30 -16.20
CA GLU A 296 -23.93 13.78 -16.62
C GLU A 296 -24.24 15.20 -16.09
N VAL A 297 -24.89 16.02 -16.93
CA VAL A 297 -25.09 17.46 -16.67
C VAL A 297 -25.95 17.73 -15.43
N ASP A 298 -27.08 17.03 -15.30
CA ASP A 298 -28.07 17.24 -14.23
C ASP A 298 -27.91 16.19 -13.11
N ALA A 299 -26.67 16.02 -12.65
CA ALA A 299 -26.32 15.04 -11.63
C ALA A 299 -26.46 15.61 -10.20
N VAL A 300 -27.02 14.81 -9.30
CA VAL A 300 -27.10 15.10 -7.86
C VAL A 300 -26.26 14.10 -7.09
N TYR A 301 -25.34 14.58 -6.25
CA TYR A 301 -24.50 13.74 -5.41
C TYR A 301 -24.78 13.99 -3.93
N HIS A 302 -24.86 12.90 -3.16
CA HIS A 302 -25.02 12.92 -1.71
C HIS A 302 -23.71 12.57 -1.02
N ALA A 303 -23.42 13.23 0.11
CA ALA A 303 -22.26 12.94 0.94
C ALA A 303 -22.51 11.71 1.82
N ALA A 304 -21.62 10.72 1.74
CA ALA A 304 -21.47 9.65 2.72
C ALA A 304 -20.17 9.86 3.50
N ILE A 305 -20.30 10.00 4.82
CA ILE A 305 -19.23 10.37 5.74
C ILE A 305 -18.83 9.13 6.55
N GLN A 306 -17.54 8.79 6.52
CA GLN A 306 -16.92 7.86 7.45
C GLN A 306 -15.91 8.65 8.29
N SER A 307 -16.31 9.05 9.49
CA SER A 307 -15.47 9.84 10.39
C SER A 307 -14.25 9.03 10.85
N PRO A 308 -13.03 9.62 10.87
CA PRO A 308 -11.90 9.02 11.54
C PRO A 308 -12.21 8.76 13.02
N PRO A 309 -11.82 7.60 13.59
CA PRO A 309 -11.97 7.35 15.03
C PRO A 309 -11.45 8.51 15.88
N GLY A 310 -12.26 8.95 16.86
CA GLY A 310 -11.94 10.07 17.75
C GLY A 310 -12.13 11.47 17.15
N VAL A 311 -12.55 11.59 15.89
CA VAL A 311 -12.77 12.87 15.20
C VAL A 311 -14.22 12.97 14.72
N LYS A 312 -14.90 14.06 15.04
CA LYS A 312 -16.19 14.38 14.43
C LYS A 312 -15.95 15.01 13.06
N MET A 313 -16.64 14.49 12.04
CA MET A 313 -16.59 15.01 10.68
C MET A 313 -17.99 15.44 10.20
N ASP A 314 -18.10 16.68 9.73
CA ASP A 314 -19.31 17.25 9.13
C ASP A 314 -18.97 17.80 7.72
N VAL A 315 -19.91 17.75 6.77
CA VAL A 315 -19.71 18.25 5.39
C VAL A 315 -20.85 19.17 4.99
N GLU A 316 -20.52 20.34 4.42
CA GLU A 316 -21.49 21.36 4.02
C GLU A 316 -21.15 21.96 2.64
N PRO A 317 -22.12 22.00 1.69
CA PRO A 317 -23.42 21.33 1.74
C PRO A 317 -23.27 19.80 1.69
N SER A 318 -24.25 19.07 2.22
CA SER A 318 -24.26 17.59 2.17
C SER A 318 -24.79 17.01 0.84
N VAL A 319 -25.28 17.89 -0.05
CA VAL A 319 -25.80 17.56 -1.38
C VAL A 319 -25.22 18.53 -2.40
N LEU A 320 -24.69 18.01 -3.51
CA LEU A 320 -24.18 18.79 -4.64
C LEU A 320 -25.12 18.62 -5.83
N VAL A 321 -25.70 19.72 -6.31
CA VAL A 321 -26.64 19.73 -7.44
C VAL A 321 -25.97 20.40 -8.62
N PHE A 322 -25.60 19.61 -9.62
CA PHE A 322 -25.01 20.11 -10.86
C PHE A 322 -26.08 20.35 -11.92
N SER A 323 -25.78 21.27 -12.84
CA SER A 323 -26.61 21.56 -14.01
C SER A 323 -25.73 22.07 -15.14
N SER A 324 -26.36 22.38 -16.29
CA SER A 324 -25.65 23.00 -17.42
C SER A 324 -25.00 24.35 -17.05
N ALA A 325 -25.60 25.08 -16.10
CA ALA A 325 -25.08 26.36 -15.59
C ALA A 325 -24.09 26.18 -14.43
N THR A 326 -24.23 25.12 -13.63
CA THR A 326 -23.42 24.87 -12.42
C THR A 326 -22.59 23.62 -12.61
N LYS A 327 -21.36 23.78 -13.13
CA LYS A 327 -20.41 22.67 -13.32
C LYS A 327 -19.39 22.48 -12.20
N VAL A 328 -19.18 23.53 -11.40
CA VAL A 328 -18.16 23.57 -10.35
C VAL A 328 -18.83 23.94 -9.04
N ILE A 329 -18.62 23.14 -8.00
CA ILE A 329 -19.18 23.39 -6.67
C ILE A 329 -18.09 23.25 -5.63
N THR A 330 -18.06 24.19 -4.70
CA THR A 330 -17.21 24.17 -3.51
C THR A 330 -18.02 23.67 -2.31
N PHE A 331 -17.42 22.79 -1.52
CA PHE A 331 -17.95 22.34 -0.25
C PHE A 331 -16.87 22.42 0.83
N GLN A 332 -17.29 22.30 2.09
CA GLN A 332 -16.45 22.38 3.26
C GLN A 332 -16.53 21.08 4.05
N VAL A 333 -15.38 20.63 4.56
CA VAL A 333 -15.25 19.51 5.49
C VAL A 333 -14.78 20.07 6.82
N LYS A 334 -15.60 19.92 7.86
CA LYS A 334 -15.27 20.31 9.23
C LYS A 334 -14.79 19.09 9.99
N LEU A 335 -13.59 19.19 10.57
CA LEU A 335 -12.99 18.16 11.40
C LEU A 335 -12.84 18.72 12.82
N SER A 336 -13.36 18.01 13.82
CA SER A 336 -13.28 18.42 15.23
C SER A 336 -12.78 17.28 16.10
N PRO A 337 -11.67 17.44 16.83
CA PRO A 337 -11.19 16.40 17.74
C PRO A 337 -12.21 16.21 18.87
N MET A 338 -12.57 14.96 19.18
CA MET A 338 -13.52 14.66 20.25
C MET A 338 -12.85 14.66 21.63
N TRP A 339 -11.53 14.48 21.66
CA TRP A 339 -10.72 14.40 22.87
C TRP A 339 -9.47 15.26 22.73
N ARG A 340 -8.93 15.71 23.87
CA ARG A 340 -7.59 16.29 23.95
C ARG A 340 -6.61 15.19 24.34
N MET A 341 -5.92 14.63 23.36
CA MET A 341 -4.91 13.59 23.59
C MET A 341 -3.81 13.64 22.52
N GLN A 342 -2.63 13.16 22.88
CA GLN A 342 -1.56 12.89 21.92
C GLN A 342 -1.79 11.50 21.32
N GLY A 343 -2.33 11.44 20.10
CA GLY A 343 -2.70 10.20 19.42
C GLY A 343 -1.84 9.87 18.20
N ASP A 344 -2.14 8.71 17.62
CA ASP A 344 -1.67 8.30 16.30
C ASP A 344 -2.67 8.70 15.21
N TYR A 345 -2.31 8.46 13.95
CA TYR A 345 -3.20 8.69 12.82
C TYR A 345 -4.41 7.76 12.88
N THR A 346 -5.58 8.35 12.70
CA THR A 346 -6.85 7.66 12.47
C THR A 346 -7.36 8.00 11.07
N PHE A 347 -8.13 7.08 10.49
CA PHE A 347 -8.52 7.16 9.09
C PHE A 347 -10.02 7.12 8.91
N GLY A 348 -10.49 7.89 7.93
CA GLY A 348 -11.88 7.96 7.50
C GLY A 348 -11.98 8.19 5.99
N SER A 349 -13.16 8.53 5.52
CA SER A 349 -13.36 8.92 4.12
C SER A 349 -14.60 9.78 3.91
N LEU A 350 -14.57 10.56 2.83
CA LEU A 350 -15.75 11.22 2.27
C LEU A 350 -16.02 10.61 0.90
N THR A 351 -17.26 10.17 0.68
CA THR A 351 -17.71 9.66 -0.62
C THR A 351 -18.87 10.48 -1.12
N TRP A 352 -18.73 11.08 -2.29
CA TRP A 352 -19.86 11.59 -3.07
C TRP A 352 -20.43 10.46 -3.89
N HIS A 353 -21.73 10.22 -3.78
CA HIS A 353 -22.38 9.16 -4.55
C HIS A 353 -23.72 9.60 -5.13
N ASN A 354 -24.05 8.99 -6.27
CA ASN A 354 -25.40 8.94 -6.84
C ASN A 354 -25.72 7.47 -7.18
N GLU A 355 -26.76 7.21 -7.97
CA GLU A 355 -27.14 5.83 -8.32
C GLU A 355 -26.10 5.09 -9.17
N GLN A 356 -25.22 5.81 -9.89
CA GLN A 356 -24.32 5.25 -10.90
C GLN A 356 -22.83 5.37 -10.53
N LYS A 357 -22.45 6.41 -9.79
CA LYS A 357 -21.07 6.85 -9.58
C LYS A 357 -20.78 7.03 -8.11
N THR A 358 -19.56 6.65 -7.73
CA THR A 358 -19.00 6.96 -6.40
C THR A 358 -17.62 7.60 -6.56
N VAL A 359 -17.40 8.68 -5.82
CA VAL A 359 -16.21 9.52 -5.84
C VAL A 359 -15.71 9.63 -4.40
N ARG A 360 -14.71 8.83 -4.06
CA ARG A 360 -14.24 8.67 -2.67
C ARG A 360 -12.88 9.33 -2.47
N ILE A 361 -12.72 10.06 -1.37
CA ILE A 361 -11.41 10.57 -0.93
C ILE A 361 -11.07 10.01 0.46
N PRO A 362 -9.82 9.55 0.71
CA PRO A 362 -9.38 9.16 2.04
C PRO A 362 -9.09 10.38 2.91
N ILE A 363 -9.29 10.21 4.21
CA ILE A 363 -9.03 11.23 5.23
C ILE A 363 -8.13 10.61 6.30
N ALA A 364 -7.03 11.27 6.63
CA ALA A 364 -6.12 10.90 7.71
C ALA A 364 -6.04 12.07 8.69
N THR A 365 -6.20 11.80 9.98
CA THR A 365 -6.15 12.81 11.02
C THR A 365 -5.34 12.30 12.19
N ARG A 366 -4.54 13.16 12.80
CA ARG A 366 -3.86 12.85 14.05
C ARG A 366 -4.18 13.93 15.07
N MET A 367 -4.81 13.51 16.17
CA MET A 367 -5.06 14.41 17.30
C MET A 367 -3.77 14.63 18.07
N THR A 368 -3.45 15.89 18.38
CA THR A 368 -2.23 16.25 19.12
C THR A 368 -2.54 17.25 20.23
N ILE A 369 -1.68 17.31 21.24
CA ILE A 369 -1.67 18.38 22.25
C ILE A 369 -0.38 19.21 22.13
N HIS A 370 0.73 18.58 21.72
CA HIS A 370 2.05 19.21 21.58
C HIS A 370 2.68 18.89 20.21
N ASP A 371 3.68 19.68 19.80
CA ASP A 371 4.43 19.47 18.56
C ASP A 371 5.27 18.18 18.65
N PHE A 372 5.95 17.96 19.79
CA PHE A 372 6.68 16.73 20.08
C PHE A 372 6.32 16.12 21.45
N TYR A 373 6.36 14.79 21.51
CA TYR A 373 6.26 14.06 22.79
C TYR A 373 7.44 14.34 23.73
N ALA A 374 8.57 14.82 23.20
CA ALA A 374 9.73 15.22 23.99
C ALA A 374 9.56 16.60 24.67
N ASP A 375 8.58 17.40 24.25
CA ASP A 375 8.31 18.73 24.83
C ASP A 375 7.51 18.65 26.14
N VAL A 376 7.25 17.43 26.63
CA VAL A 376 6.47 17.13 27.85
C VAL A 376 7.40 17.00 29.08
N ALA A 377 8.61 17.57 29.02
CA ALA A 377 9.60 17.53 30.10
C ALA A 377 9.45 18.71 31.07
#